data_AF-A0A0D2HJA6-F1
#
_entry.id   AF-A0A0D2HJA6-F1
#
_cell.length_a   1.000
_cell.length_b   1.000
_cell.length_c   1.000
_cell.angle_alpha   90.00
_cell.angle_beta   90.00
_cell.angle_gamma   90.00
#
_symmetry.space_group_name_H-M   'P 1'
#
loop_
_entity.id
_entity.type
_entity.pdbx_description
1 polymer ?
#
loop_
_entity_poly.entity_id
_entity_poly.type
_entity_poly.pdbx_seq_one_letter_code
_entity_poly.pdbx_strand_id
1 'polypeptide(L)'
;MRLSKALAAVTPLLVTVTGSAIPSLETRQTGWPACQQTLSCTFDQIQSSTMQERLTYVQYMESNWFGPLNSADQFGAIEGVITFFISKNLGAPNSWISYVDTGIIEAIQRGGAMALGLSTDTGGNPGTTLWRDFFIAMRDGTFATRQDHDYAWGEAEATATEWSKADKADVLADAPATQQELNWYEFTVLFRWILRNEPETILLLTPIFLFEADNFVYWLTDVTRSEPTICGSQAAWAISGTFSFTLDSIVEFPENVVDLLTAIYACGSDFFENS
;
A
#
# COMPACT_ATOMS: atom_id res chain seq x y z
N MET A 1 29.15 9.49 82.79
CA MET A 1 27.77 9.68 82.31
C MET A 1 27.81 10.05 80.84
N ARG A 2 26.97 9.39 80.05
CA ARG A 2 26.99 9.35 78.58
C ARG A 2 26.35 10.59 77.93
N LEU A 3 26.68 10.74 76.64
CA LEU A 3 25.93 11.38 75.53
C LEU A 3 26.15 12.88 75.30
N SER A 4 26.76 13.21 74.15
CA SER A 4 26.10 13.82 72.97
C SER A 4 27.17 14.40 72.04
N LYS A 5 27.05 14.51 70.71
CA LYS A 5 26.17 14.03 69.64
C LYS A 5 26.95 14.43 68.37
N ALA A 6 27.26 13.50 67.47
CA ALA A 6 27.90 13.83 66.20
C ALA A 6 26.85 14.36 65.21
N LEU A 7 27.08 15.56 64.65
CA LEU A 7 26.31 16.09 63.53
C LEU A 7 26.82 15.44 62.24
N ALA A 8 25.94 14.70 61.55
CA ALA A 8 26.16 14.29 60.17
C ALA A 8 25.59 15.36 59.23
N ALA A 9 26.44 15.89 58.35
CA ALA A 9 26.03 16.79 57.28
C ALA A 9 25.37 15.98 56.15
N VAL A 10 24.14 16.32 55.80
CA VAL A 10 23.41 15.75 54.66
C VAL A 10 23.58 16.69 53.48
N THR A 11 24.36 16.25 52.48
CA THR A 11 24.51 16.92 51.19
C THR A 11 23.34 16.52 50.28
N PRO A 12 22.62 17.43 49.63
CA PRO A 12 21.60 17.06 48.67
C PRO A 12 22.25 16.67 47.33
N LEU A 13 21.98 15.45 46.85
CA LEU A 13 22.26 15.05 45.47
C LEU A 13 21.27 15.78 44.55
N LEU A 14 21.77 16.67 43.69
CA LEU A 14 21.02 17.14 42.53
C LEU A 14 20.93 15.99 41.52
N VAL A 15 19.74 15.43 41.35
CA VAL A 15 19.43 14.55 40.22
C VAL A 15 19.19 15.45 39.01
N THR A 16 20.19 15.56 38.14
CA THR A 16 19.99 16.11 36.79
C THR A 16 19.20 15.09 35.97
N VAL A 17 17.91 15.36 35.77
CA VAL A 17 17.11 14.70 34.76
C VAL A 17 17.70 15.07 33.40
N THR A 18 18.46 14.16 32.80
CA THR A 18 18.82 14.24 31.39
C THR A 18 17.55 14.09 30.60
N GLY A 19 17.04 15.21 30.07
CA GLY A 19 15.90 15.21 29.15
C GLY A 19 16.19 14.26 28.00
N SER A 20 15.31 13.28 27.81
CA SER A 20 15.26 12.47 26.60
C SER A 20 15.14 13.40 25.42
N ALA A 21 16.10 13.37 24.50
CA ALA A 21 15.95 13.98 23.20
C ALA A 21 14.75 13.29 22.53
N ILE A 22 13.64 14.01 22.41
CA ILE A 22 12.56 13.66 21.49
C ILE A 22 13.22 13.66 20.11
N PRO A 23 13.18 12.56 19.34
CA PRO A 23 13.64 12.59 17.96
C PRO A 23 12.90 13.73 17.26
N SER A 24 13.65 14.68 16.70
CA SER A 24 13.09 15.74 15.89
C SER A 24 12.26 15.12 14.78
N LEU A 25 10.98 15.51 14.69
CA LEU A 25 10.13 15.33 13.51
C LEU A 25 10.97 15.61 12.27
N GLU A 26 11.32 14.57 11.51
CA GLU A 26 11.96 14.73 10.21
C GLU A 26 10.88 15.33 9.31
N THR A 27 10.85 16.66 9.25
CA THR A 27 9.69 17.45 8.77
C THR A 27 9.55 17.38 7.23
N ARG A 28 10.49 16.72 6.58
CA ARG A 28 10.60 16.58 5.13
C ARG A 28 11.47 15.36 4.82
N GLN A 29 11.01 14.50 3.92
CA GLN A 29 11.85 13.45 3.35
C GLN A 29 13.01 14.09 2.57
N THR A 30 14.24 13.71 2.95
CA THR A 30 15.46 14.11 2.25
C THR A 30 15.46 13.50 0.84
N GLY A 31 15.77 14.30 -0.19
CA GLY A 31 15.77 13.87 -1.60
C GLY A 31 14.44 14.04 -2.32
N TRP A 32 13.31 14.13 -1.61
CA TRP A 32 12.00 14.32 -2.23
C TRP A 32 11.67 15.81 -2.49
N PRO A 33 10.93 16.14 -3.57
CA PRO A 33 10.55 17.52 -3.85
C PRO A 33 9.74 18.17 -2.72
N ALA A 34 9.75 19.51 -2.65
CA ALA A 34 9.11 20.25 -1.54
C ALA A 34 7.58 20.10 -1.50
N CYS A 35 6.97 19.69 -2.61
CA CYS A 35 5.53 19.47 -2.76
C CYS A 35 4.92 18.47 -1.75
N GLN A 36 5.73 17.57 -1.17
CA GLN A 36 5.28 16.65 -0.11
C GLN A 36 4.68 17.38 1.10
N GLN A 37 5.15 18.59 1.41
CA GLN A 37 4.69 19.38 2.56
C GLN A 37 3.29 19.94 2.37
N THR A 38 2.73 19.79 1.17
CA THR A 38 1.39 20.27 0.81
C THR A 38 0.62 19.23 0.00
N LEU A 39 1.10 17.98 -0.06
CA LEU A 39 0.52 16.89 -0.86
C LEU A 39 0.19 17.31 -2.31
N SER A 40 1.09 18.08 -2.93
CA SER A 40 0.87 18.73 -4.23
C SER A 40 1.88 18.31 -5.28
N CYS A 41 2.50 17.14 -5.12
CA CYS A 41 3.49 16.67 -6.08
C CYS A 41 2.80 16.39 -7.41
N THR A 42 3.36 16.91 -8.48
CA THR A 42 2.89 16.61 -9.83
C THR A 42 3.23 15.17 -10.20
N PHE A 43 2.48 14.59 -11.14
CA PHE A 43 2.82 13.30 -11.75
C PHE A 43 4.29 13.23 -12.15
N ASP A 44 4.82 14.22 -12.88
CA ASP A 44 6.21 14.22 -13.35
C ASP A 44 7.24 14.23 -12.21
N GLN A 45 6.94 14.94 -11.11
CA GLN A 45 7.81 14.94 -9.94
C GLN A 45 7.90 13.56 -9.29
N ILE A 46 6.77 12.88 -9.13
CA ILE A 46 6.74 11.50 -8.61
C ILE A 46 7.42 10.55 -9.61
N GLN A 47 7.12 10.70 -10.90
CA GLN A 47 7.66 9.84 -11.96
C GLN A 47 9.19 9.84 -11.99
N SER A 48 9.78 11.02 -11.78
CA SER A 48 11.23 11.22 -11.77
C SER A 48 11.95 10.61 -10.55
N SER A 49 11.21 10.22 -9.52
CA SER A 49 11.75 9.62 -8.30
C SER A 49 11.99 8.12 -8.44
N THR A 50 12.93 7.61 -7.64
CA THR A 50 13.21 6.19 -7.50
C THR A 50 12.14 5.47 -6.69
N MET A 51 11.99 4.14 -6.85
CA MET A 51 11.07 3.35 -6.03
C MET A 51 11.38 3.43 -4.53
N GLN A 52 12.64 3.55 -4.14
CA GLN A 52 13.02 3.74 -2.74
C GLN A 52 12.50 5.08 -2.19
N GLU A 53 12.61 6.15 -2.97
CA GLU A 53 12.08 7.46 -2.61
C GLU A 53 10.56 7.44 -2.51
N ARG A 54 9.88 6.71 -3.41
CA ARG A 54 8.42 6.54 -3.39
C ARG A 54 7.91 5.80 -2.18
N LEU A 55 8.58 4.70 -1.80
CA LEU A 55 8.26 3.97 -0.57
C LEU A 55 8.33 4.89 0.64
N THR A 56 9.40 5.66 0.77
CA THR A 56 9.54 6.63 1.86
C THR A 56 8.51 7.75 1.78
N TYR A 57 8.05 8.13 0.58
CA TYR A 57 7.00 9.14 0.45
C TYR A 57 5.63 8.63 0.90
N VAL A 58 5.28 7.38 0.57
CA VAL A 58 4.06 6.72 1.08
C VAL A 58 4.07 6.72 2.61
N GLN A 59 5.16 6.24 3.21
CA GLN A 59 5.36 6.22 4.66
C GLN A 59 5.33 7.62 5.29
N TYR A 60 5.83 8.63 4.58
CA TYR A 60 5.75 10.02 4.99
C TYR A 60 4.30 10.52 5.01
N MET A 61 3.50 10.21 3.99
CA MET A 61 2.08 10.58 3.94
C MET A 61 1.30 9.93 5.09
N GLU A 62 1.52 8.65 5.34
CA GLU A 62 0.94 7.90 6.46
C GLU A 62 1.23 8.57 7.81
N SER A 63 2.51 8.83 8.06
CA SER A 63 2.98 9.35 9.35
C SER A 63 2.61 10.80 9.62
N ASN A 64 2.46 11.63 8.58
CA ASN A 64 2.33 13.08 8.74
C ASN A 64 0.96 13.63 8.36
N TRP A 65 0.22 12.95 7.47
CA TRP A 65 -0.98 13.51 6.85
C TRP A 65 -2.23 12.66 7.06
N PHE A 66 -2.11 11.33 7.12
CA PHE A 66 -3.27 10.45 7.10
C PHE A 66 -3.82 10.05 8.47
N GLY A 67 -3.14 10.44 9.57
CA GLY A 67 -3.66 10.30 10.93
C GLY A 67 -5.06 10.92 11.13
N PRO A 68 -5.29 12.19 10.78
CA PRO A 68 -6.62 12.82 10.84
C PRO A 68 -7.69 12.20 9.94
N LEU A 69 -7.30 11.36 8.98
CA LEU A 69 -8.21 10.65 8.08
C LEU A 69 -8.52 9.23 8.57
N ASN A 70 -7.96 8.81 9.72
CA ASN A 70 -7.96 7.42 10.17
C ASN A 70 -7.43 6.45 9.10
N SER A 71 -6.41 6.85 8.34
CA SER A 71 -5.89 6.04 7.22
C SER A 71 -4.38 5.87 7.25
N ALA A 72 -3.74 6.05 8.42
CA ALA A 72 -2.29 6.00 8.54
C ALA A 72 -1.69 4.60 8.37
N ASP A 73 -2.52 3.57 8.28
CA ASP A 73 -2.15 2.15 8.17
C ASP A 73 -2.73 1.48 6.91
N GLN A 74 -3.26 2.25 5.96
CA GLN A 74 -4.07 1.73 4.84
C GLN A 74 -3.27 1.46 3.56
N PHE A 75 -1.93 1.47 3.63
CA PHE A 75 -1.08 1.39 2.44
C PHE A 75 -0.04 0.27 2.49
N GLY A 76 -0.12 -0.65 3.45
CA GLY A 76 0.75 -1.83 3.51
C GLY A 76 0.81 -2.60 2.19
N ALA A 77 -0.33 -2.79 1.52
CA ALA A 77 -0.39 -3.43 0.22
C ALA A 77 0.41 -2.67 -0.86
N ILE A 78 0.36 -1.33 -0.88
CA ILE A 78 1.13 -0.48 -1.79
C ILE A 78 2.63 -0.53 -1.46
N GLU A 79 2.97 -0.42 -0.17
CA GLU A 79 4.36 -0.56 0.29
C GLU A 79 4.97 -1.90 -0.11
N GLY A 80 4.19 -2.99 -0.05
CA GLY A 80 4.63 -4.33 -0.47
C GLY A 80 4.92 -4.43 -1.96
N VAL A 81 4.10 -3.80 -2.82
CA VAL A 81 4.36 -3.71 -4.27
C VAL A 81 5.65 -2.93 -4.54
N ILE A 82 5.83 -1.75 -3.92
CA ILE A 82 7.04 -0.94 -4.11
C ILE A 82 8.28 -1.69 -3.61
N THR A 83 8.17 -2.38 -2.47
CA THR A 83 9.23 -3.23 -1.91
C THR A 83 9.62 -4.35 -2.87
N PHE A 84 8.64 -4.99 -3.51
CA PHE A 84 8.91 -5.97 -4.57
C PHE A 84 9.68 -5.34 -5.74
N PHE A 85 9.27 -4.17 -6.23
CA PHE A 85 9.98 -3.48 -7.31
C PHE A 85 11.44 -3.17 -6.95
N ILE A 86 11.68 -2.68 -5.73
CA ILE A 86 13.04 -2.44 -5.22
C ILE A 86 13.84 -3.74 -5.26
N SER A 87 13.27 -4.86 -4.77
CA SER A 87 13.95 -6.16 -4.72
C SER A 87 14.33 -6.73 -6.10
N LYS A 88 13.57 -6.37 -7.14
CA LYS A 88 13.78 -6.79 -8.53
C LYS A 88 14.51 -5.73 -9.37
N ASN A 89 14.89 -4.60 -8.79
CA ASN A 89 15.46 -3.46 -9.49
C ASN A 89 14.57 -2.99 -10.67
N LEU A 90 13.26 -2.93 -10.41
CA LEU A 90 12.24 -2.47 -11.35
C LEU A 90 11.83 -1.02 -11.05
N GLY A 91 11.12 -0.39 -11.98
CA GLY A 91 10.56 0.94 -11.74
C GLY A 91 11.56 2.09 -11.87
N ALA A 92 12.62 1.92 -12.65
CA ALA A 92 13.49 3.03 -13.04
C ALA A 92 12.65 4.16 -13.69
N PRO A 93 12.99 5.46 -13.52
CA PRO A 93 12.30 6.54 -14.21
C PRO A 93 12.15 6.26 -15.72
N ASN A 94 10.99 6.63 -16.26
CA ASN A 94 10.55 6.36 -17.63
C ASN A 94 10.27 4.89 -18.01
N SER A 95 10.46 3.94 -17.08
CA SER A 95 9.97 2.58 -17.29
C SER A 95 8.45 2.49 -17.19
N TRP A 96 7.87 1.46 -17.80
CA TRP A 96 6.44 1.19 -17.74
C TRP A 96 5.93 1.05 -16.30
N ILE A 97 6.61 0.25 -15.46
CA ILE A 97 6.28 0.12 -14.02
C ILE A 97 6.30 1.48 -13.32
N SER A 98 7.31 2.32 -13.61
CA SER A 98 7.42 3.63 -12.97
C SER A 98 6.21 4.51 -13.27
N TYR A 99 5.72 4.52 -14.50
CA TYR A 99 4.50 5.25 -14.85
C TYR A 99 3.27 4.69 -14.14
N VAL A 100 3.06 3.36 -14.13
CA VAL A 100 1.91 2.74 -13.46
C VAL A 100 1.86 3.13 -11.99
N ASP A 101 2.95 2.89 -11.25
CA ASP A 101 3.05 3.19 -9.81
C ASP A 101 2.91 4.69 -9.51
N THR A 102 3.38 5.56 -10.40
CA THR A 102 3.24 7.03 -10.24
C THR A 102 1.78 7.44 -10.13
N GLY A 103 0.90 6.86 -10.95
CA GLY A 103 -0.52 7.21 -10.95
C GLY A 103 -1.22 6.81 -9.65
N ILE A 104 -0.80 5.70 -9.03
CA ILE A 104 -1.33 5.26 -7.73
C ILE A 104 -0.96 6.29 -6.65
N ILE A 105 0.34 6.61 -6.55
CA ILE A 105 0.84 7.55 -5.54
C ILE A 105 0.27 8.96 -5.75
N GLU A 106 0.15 9.42 -7.00
CA GLU A 106 -0.46 10.71 -7.28
C GLU A 106 -1.93 10.75 -6.85
N ALA A 107 -2.71 9.70 -7.15
CA ALA A 107 -4.12 9.64 -6.76
C ALA A 107 -4.28 9.63 -5.24
N ILE A 108 -3.46 8.86 -4.52
CA ILE A 108 -3.45 8.80 -3.06
C ILE A 108 -3.14 10.17 -2.46
N GLN A 109 -2.03 10.82 -2.86
CA GLN A 109 -1.66 12.11 -2.25
C GLN A 109 -2.75 13.16 -2.50
N ARG A 110 -3.30 13.21 -3.73
CA ARG A 110 -4.23 14.27 -4.13
C ARG A 110 -5.59 14.02 -3.51
N GLY A 111 -6.03 12.76 -3.44
CA GLY A 111 -7.24 12.36 -2.75
C GLY A 111 -7.15 12.72 -1.26
N GLY A 112 -6.00 12.47 -0.65
CA GLY A 112 -5.71 12.87 0.73
C GLY A 112 -5.72 14.38 0.91
N ALA A 113 -5.05 15.14 0.03
CA ALA A 113 -5.05 16.59 0.03
C ALA A 113 -6.49 17.16 -0.07
N MET A 114 -7.34 16.55 -0.90
CA MET A 114 -8.74 16.93 -1.04
C MET A 114 -9.55 16.61 0.22
N ALA A 115 -9.38 15.42 0.81
CA ALA A 115 -10.07 15.03 2.03
C ALA A 115 -9.70 15.91 3.24
N LEU A 116 -8.47 16.42 3.26
CA LEU A 116 -7.95 17.38 4.25
C LEU A 116 -8.32 18.84 3.95
N GLY A 117 -8.96 19.12 2.81
CA GLY A 117 -9.33 20.48 2.41
C GLY A 117 -8.15 21.36 1.97
N LEU A 118 -7.02 20.76 1.63
CA LEU A 118 -5.80 21.46 1.19
C LEU A 118 -5.81 21.79 -0.30
N SER A 119 -6.55 21.03 -1.10
CA SER A 119 -6.60 21.17 -2.56
C SER A 119 -7.94 20.69 -3.13
N THR A 120 -8.23 21.08 -4.36
CA THR A 120 -9.32 20.53 -5.19
C THR A 120 -8.79 19.97 -6.51
N ASP A 121 -7.48 19.95 -6.72
CA ASP A 121 -6.84 19.55 -7.97
C ASP A 121 -6.68 18.03 -8.05
N THR A 122 -7.33 17.43 -9.05
CA THR A 122 -7.31 15.98 -9.28
C THR A 122 -6.08 15.50 -10.05
N GLY A 123 -5.30 16.41 -10.67
CA GLY A 123 -4.22 16.06 -11.59
C GLY A 123 -4.69 15.42 -12.89
N GLY A 124 -6.00 15.34 -13.14
CA GLY A 124 -6.58 14.59 -14.25
C GLY A 124 -6.66 13.09 -14.03
N ASN A 125 -6.18 12.58 -12.89
CA ASN A 125 -6.29 11.17 -12.52
C ASN A 125 -7.70 10.88 -11.95
N PRO A 126 -8.49 9.99 -12.58
CA PRO A 126 -9.85 9.70 -12.14
C PRO A 126 -9.91 9.01 -10.76
N GLY A 127 -8.87 8.25 -10.39
CA GLY A 127 -8.79 7.58 -9.08
C GLY A 127 -8.67 8.56 -7.92
N THR A 128 -8.22 9.79 -8.15
CA THR A 128 -8.06 10.82 -7.12
C THR A 128 -9.37 11.11 -6.36
N THR A 129 -10.50 11.17 -7.09
CA THR A 129 -11.80 11.46 -6.48
C THR A 129 -12.28 10.30 -5.61
N LEU A 130 -12.01 9.06 -6.04
CA LEU A 130 -12.35 7.86 -5.28
C LEU A 130 -11.50 7.73 -4.02
N TRP A 131 -10.20 8.01 -4.11
CA TRP A 131 -9.33 8.08 -2.93
C TRP A 131 -9.80 9.15 -1.93
N ARG A 132 -10.20 10.34 -2.39
CA ARG A 132 -10.81 11.36 -1.52
C ARG A 132 -12.03 10.79 -0.80
N ASP A 133 -12.94 10.14 -1.52
CA ASP A 133 -14.19 9.63 -0.95
C ASP A 133 -13.91 8.49 0.05
N PHE A 134 -12.96 7.61 -0.25
CA PHE A 134 -12.45 6.61 0.67
C PHE A 134 -11.94 7.26 1.97
N PHE A 135 -11.06 8.27 1.88
CA PHE A 135 -10.51 8.92 3.08
C PHE A 135 -11.56 9.68 3.90
N ILE A 136 -12.56 10.29 3.25
CA ILE A 136 -13.69 10.90 3.94
C ILE A 136 -14.48 9.85 4.71
N ALA A 137 -14.75 8.70 4.08
CA ALA A 137 -15.46 7.60 4.72
C ALA A 137 -14.68 6.99 5.89
N MET A 138 -13.35 6.86 5.78
CA MET A 138 -12.47 6.45 6.88
C MET A 138 -12.49 7.43 8.05
N ARG A 139 -12.36 8.73 7.77
CA ARG A 139 -12.42 9.78 8.79
C ARG A 139 -13.75 9.76 9.54
N ASP A 140 -14.83 9.63 8.80
CA ASP A 140 -16.19 9.73 9.33
C ASP A 140 -16.71 8.39 9.88
N GLY A 141 -15.94 7.30 9.72
CA GLY A 141 -16.26 5.96 10.21
C GLY A 141 -17.50 5.36 9.54
N THR A 142 -17.72 5.65 8.25
CA THR A 142 -18.98 5.31 7.56
C THR A 142 -18.96 3.96 6.87
N PHE A 143 -17.83 3.25 6.82
CA PHE A 143 -17.79 1.87 6.36
C PHE A 143 -18.50 0.96 7.36
N ALA A 144 -19.64 0.40 6.97
CA ALA A 144 -20.44 -0.46 7.85
C ALA A 144 -19.82 -1.85 8.00
N THR A 145 -19.10 -2.31 6.97
CA THR A 145 -18.46 -3.61 6.91
C THR A 145 -17.05 -3.50 6.32
N ARG A 146 -16.23 -4.52 6.55
CA ARG A 146 -14.95 -4.67 5.85
C ARG A 146 -15.13 -4.74 4.34
N GLN A 147 -16.19 -5.40 3.86
CA GLN A 147 -16.50 -5.47 2.44
C GLN A 147 -16.70 -4.09 1.81
N ASP A 148 -17.39 -3.17 2.49
CA ASP A 148 -17.59 -1.81 1.99
C ASP A 148 -16.26 -1.02 1.92
N HIS A 149 -15.42 -1.22 2.94
CA HIS A 149 -14.08 -0.64 3.01
C HIS A 149 -13.20 -1.14 1.86
N ASP A 150 -13.07 -2.46 1.75
CA ASP A 150 -12.24 -3.12 0.76
C ASP A 150 -12.74 -2.80 -0.64
N TYR A 151 -14.05 -2.77 -0.87
CA TYR A 151 -14.59 -2.37 -2.16
C TYR A 151 -14.14 -0.96 -2.57
N ALA A 152 -14.29 0.02 -1.68
CA ALA A 152 -13.92 1.40 -1.96
C ALA A 152 -12.41 1.58 -2.16
N TRP A 153 -11.59 0.93 -1.33
CA TRP A 153 -10.12 0.93 -1.47
C TRP A 153 -9.72 0.33 -2.82
N GLY A 154 -10.26 -0.86 -3.14
CA GLY A 154 -9.94 -1.59 -4.37
C GLY A 154 -10.39 -0.87 -5.63
N GLU A 155 -11.52 -0.18 -5.61
CA GLU A 155 -12.00 0.63 -6.74
C GLU A 155 -11.12 1.87 -6.97
N ALA A 156 -10.72 2.56 -5.89
CA ALA A 156 -9.83 3.71 -5.98
C ALA A 156 -8.45 3.33 -6.53
N GLU A 157 -7.87 2.23 -6.04
CA GLU A 157 -6.59 1.71 -6.54
C GLU A 157 -6.71 1.23 -7.99
N ALA A 158 -7.75 0.46 -8.34
CA ALA A 158 -8.00 0.02 -9.73
C ALA A 158 -8.02 1.18 -10.70
N THR A 159 -8.82 2.19 -10.38
CA THR A 159 -9.07 3.32 -11.27
C THR A 159 -7.80 4.13 -11.49
N ALA A 160 -6.99 4.34 -10.45
CA ALA A 160 -5.71 5.03 -10.56
C ALA A 160 -4.70 4.22 -11.39
N THR A 161 -4.61 2.92 -11.14
CA THR A 161 -3.68 2.00 -11.80
C THR A 161 -4.00 1.82 -13.28
N GLU A 162 -5.26 1.54 -13.61
CA GLU A 162 -5.73 1.32 -14.98
C GLU A 162 -5.59 2.59 -15.82
N TRP A 163 -5.96 3.75 -15.25
CA TRP A 163 -5.74 5.04 -15.90
C TRP A 163 -4.25 5.29 -16.17
N SER A 164 -3.40 5.09 -15.16
CA SER A 164 -1.97 5.34 -15.33
C SER A 164 -1.35 4.38 -16.35
N LYS A 165 -1.77 3.11 -16.35
CA LYS A 165 -1.36 2.17 -17.39
C LYS A 165 -1.75 2.68 -18.78
N ALA A 166 -3.04 2.95 -19.01
CA ALA A 166 -3.55 3.24 -20.34
C ALA A 166 -3.10 4.61 -20.88
N ASP A 167 -3.16 5.65 -20.05
CA ASP A 167 -2.95 7.03 -20.48
C ASP A 167 -1.52 7.52 -20.30
N LYS A 168 -0.72 6.81 -19.48
CA LYS A 168 0.67 7.19 -19.18
C LYS A 168 1.66 6.11 -19.59
N ALA A 169 1.60 4.92 -18.99
CA ALA A 169 2.62 3.90 -19.18
C ALA A 169 2.66 3.38 -20.62
N ASP A 170 1.51 3.05 -21.20
CA ASP A 170 1.40 2.52 -22.57
C ASP A 170 1.70 3.58 -23.65
N VAL A 171 1.74 4.86 -23.28
CA VAL A 171 1.91 5.99 -24.21
C VAL A 171 3.29 6.66 -24.09
N LEU A 172 3.81 6.78 -22.87
CA LEU A 172 4.95 7.64 -22.53
C LEU A 172 6.19 6.87 -22.08
N ALA A 173 6.08 5.58 -21.74
CA ALA A 173 7.24 4.80 -21.32
C ALA A 173 8.28 4.67 -22.44
N ASP A 174 9.57 4.66 -22.06
CA ASP A 174 10.69 4.53 -23.01
C ASP A 174 10.67 3.18 -23.76
N ALA A 175 10.04 2.17 -23.16
CA ALA A 175 9.82 0.85 -23.73
C ALA A 175 8.45 0.31 -23.33
N PRO A 176 7.81 -0.52 -24.18
CA PRO A 176 6.57 -1.19 -23.84
C PRO A 176 6.79 -2.20 -22.70
N ALA A 177 5.71 -2.52 -21.99
CA ALA A 177 5.72 -3.56 -20.97
C ALA A 177 6.22 -4.90 -21.54
N THR A 178 7.10 -5.54 -20.79
CA THR A 178 7.50 -6.92 -21.00
C THR A 178 6.37 -7.88 -20.59
N GLN A 179 6.45 -9.14 -21.05
CA GLN A 179 5.47 -10.15 -20.65
C GLN A 179 5.44 -10.39 -19.14
N GLN A 180 6.58 -10.27 -18.44
CA GLN A 180 6.64 -10.42 -16.98
C GLN A 180 5.91 -9.29 -16.27
N GLU A 181 6.07 -8.05 -16.75
CA GLU A 181 5.33 -6.89 -16.23
C GLU A 181 3.83 -7.02 -16.48
N LEU A 182 3.43 -7.54 -17.64
CA LEU A 182 2.02 -7.83 -17.94
C LEU A 182 1.45 -8.94 -17.05
N ASN A 183 2.19 -10.04 -16.82
CA ASN A 183 1.74 -11.10 -15.89
C ASN A 183 1.59 -10.57 -14.46
N TRP A 184 2.55 -9.75 -14.01
CA TRP A 184 2.46 -9.09 -12.71
C TRP A 184 1.25 -8.14 -12.65
N TYR A 185 1.00 -7.37 -13.71
CA TYR A 185 -0.18 -6.51 -13.80
C TYR A 185 -1.48 -7.30 -13.70
N GLU A 186 -1.60 -8.43 -14.39
CA GLU A 186 -2.77 -9.32 -14.30
C GLU A 186 -2.97 -9.86 -12.87
N PHE A 187 -1.90 -10.17 -12.13
CA PHE A 187 -2.03 -10.45 -10.70
C PHE A 187 -2.65 -9.28 -9.94
N THR A 188 -2.24 -8.04 -10.21
CA THR A 188 -2.84 -6.89 -9.53
C THR A 188 -4.33 -6.73 -9.87
N VAL A 189 -4.75 -7.08 -11.10
CA VAL A 189 -6.17 -7.12 -11.51
C VAL A 189 -6.93 -8.18 -10.70
N LEU A 190 -6.35 -9.38 -10.55
CA LEU A 190 -6.93 -10.45 -9.74
C LEU A 190 -7.04 -10.05 -8.26
N PHE A 191 -5.96 -9.53 -7.68
CA PHE A 191 -5.91 -9.07 -6.29
C PHE A 191 -7.06 -8.08 -6.00
N ARG A 192 -7.20 -7.06 -6.84
CA ARG A 192 -8.27 -6.08 -6.73
C ARG A 192 -9.66 -6.68 -6.89
N TRP A 193 -9.81 -7.67 -7.77
CA TRP A 193 -11.09 -8.35 -7.92
C TRP A 193 -11.44 -9.18 -6.68
N ILE A 194 -10.48 -9.93 -6.12
CA ILE A 194 -10.63 -10.70 -4.88
C ILE A 194 -11.06 -9.76 -3.76
N LEU A 195 -10.36 -8.63 -3.61
CA LEU A 195 -10.63 -7.61 -2.62
C LEU A 195 -12.06 -7.02 -2.73
N ARG A 196 -12.61 -6.93 -3.95
CA ARG A 196 -14.00 -6.47 -4.18
C ARG A 196 -15.06 -7.57 -4.14
N ASN A 197 -14.68 -8.85 -4.16
CA ASN A 197 -15.59 -10.00 -4.26
C ASN A 197 -15.19 -11.07 -3.24
N GLU A 198 -14.94 -10.67 -2.00
CA GLU A 198 -14.41 -11.55 -0.96
C GLU A 198 -15.34 -12.75 -0.66
N PRO A 199 -16.65 -12.57 -0.42
CA PRO A 199 -17.55 -13.70 -0.16
C PRO A 199 -17.55 -14.72 -1.31
N GLU A 200 -17.61 -14.23 -2.55
CA GLU A 200 -17.55 -15.06 -3.75
C GLU A 200 -16.20 -15.77 -3.87
N THR A 201 -15.10 -15.08 -3.59
CA THR A 201 -13.75 -15.67 -3.63
C THR A 201 -13.63 -16.79 -2.61
N ILE A 202 -14.08 -16.59 -1.37
CA ILE A 202 -14.04 -17.61 -0.32
C ILE A 202 -14.81 -18.85 -0.76
N LEU A 203 -16.00 -18.68 -1.34
CA LEU A 203 -16.81 -19.78 -1.88
C LEU A 203 -16.08 -20.54 -3.00
N LEU A 204 -15.44 -19.83 -3.93
CA LEU A 204 -14.68 -20.43 -5.04
C LEU A 204 -13.42 -21.15 -4.58
N LEU A 205 -12.79 -20.70 -3.50
CA LEU A 205 -11.56 -21.27 -2.96
C LEU A 205 -11.78 -22.36 -1.91
N THR A 206 -12.99 -22.47 -1.34
CA THR A 206 -13.34 -23.52 -0.36
C THR A 206 -13.00 -24.94 -0.85
N PRO A 207 -13.27 -25.35 -2.11
CA PRO A 207 -12.88 -26.68 -2.59
C PRO A 207 -11.36 -26.93 -2.64
N ILE A 208 -10.55 -25.88 -2.64
CA ILE A 208 -9.08 -25.92 -2.81
C ILE A 208 -8.38 -25.83 -1.45
N PHE A 209 -8.71 -24.80 -0.66
CA PHE A 209 -8.09 -24.52 0.64
C PHE A 209 -8.91 -25.00 1.85
N LEU A 210 -10.09 -25.59 1.61
CA LEU A 210 -10.96 -26.15 2.64
C LEU A 210 -11.29 -25.11 3.72
N PHE A 211 -10.92 -25.39 4.96
CA PHE A 211 -11.22 -24.57 6.13
C PHE A 211 -10.32 -23.33 6.25
N GLU A 212 -9.32 -23.17 5.38
CA GLU A 212 -8.39 -22.03 5.39
C GLU A 212 -8.72 -20.99 4.31
N ALA A 213 -9.79 -21.19 3.53
CA ALA A 213 -10.14 -20.29 2.43
C ALA A 213 -10.47 -18.87 2.92
N ASP A 214 -11.15 -18.74 4.06
CA ASP A 214 -11.45 -17.45 4.68
C ASP A 214 -10.19 -16.77 5.23
N ASN A 215 -9.39 -17.49 6.03
CA ASN A 215 -8.12 -16.98 6.56
C ASN A 215 -7.18 -16.51 5.45
N PHE A 216 -7.07 -17.31 4.39
CA PHE A 216 -6.25 -16.98 3.23
C PHE A 216 -6.75 -15.72 2.51
N VAL A 217 -8.06 -15.63 2.23
CA VAL A 217 -8.62 -14.46 1.54
C VAL A 217 -8.48 -13.21 2.40
N TYR A 218 -8.79 -13.30 3.69
CA TYR A 218 -8.65 -12.17 4.62
C TYR A 218 -7.22 -11.68 4.74
N TRP A 219 -6.25 -12.60 4.85
CA TRP A 219 -4.84 -12.24 4.83
C TRP A 219 -4.44 -11.64 3.49
N LEU A 220 -4.86 -12.24 2.37
CA LEU A 220 -4.50 -11.79 1.04
C LEU A 220 -4.98 -10.37 0.77
N THR A 221 -6.18 -10.02 1.22
CA THR A 221 -6.82 -8.72 0.99
C THR A 221 -6.62 -7.72 2.13
N ASP A 222 -5.77 -8.03 3.11
CA ASP A 222 -5.43 -7.09 4.17
C ASP A 222 -4.50 -5.98 3.65
N VAL A 223 -5.10 -4.83 3.30
CA VAL A 223 -4.39 -3.68 2.76
C VAL A 223 -3.46 -3.00 3.76
N THR A 224 -3.57 -3.34 5.05
CA THR A 224 -2.70 -2.82 6.11
C THR A 224 -1.37 -3.58 6.22
N ARG A 225 -1.25 -4.71 5.51
CA ARG A 225 -0.08 -5.57 5.51
C ARG A 225 0.62 -5.57 4.16
N SER A 226 1.95 -5.69 4.21
CA SER A 226 2.78 -5.65 3.00
C SER A 226 3.13 -7.05 2.48
N GLU A 227 3.15 -8.03 3.37
CA GLU A 227 3.51 -9.41 3.08
C GLU A 227 2.65 -10.02 1.96
N PRO A 228 1.30 -9.84 1.93
CA PRO A 228 0.47 -10.41 0.88
C PRO A 228 0.86 -9.97 -0.53
N THR A 229 1.07 -8.67 -0.73
CA THR A 229 1.40 -8.13 -2.06
C THR A 229 2.86 -8.37 -2.44
N ILE A 230 3.77 -8.53 -1.49
CA ILE A 230 5.13 -9.03 -1.74
C ILE A 230 5.06 -10.47 -2.27
N CYS A 231 4.39 -11.37 -1.55
CA CYS A 231 4.21 -12.77 -1.95
C CYS A 231 3.53 -12.88 -3.32
N GLY A 232 2.42 -12.16 -3.49
CA GLY A 232 1.66 -12.09 -4.74
C GLY A 232 2.48 -11.61 -5.93
N SER A 233 3.21 -10.51 -5.76
CA SER A 233 4.05 -9.97 -6.82
C SER A 233 5.20 -10.91 -7.18
N GLN A 234 5.81 -11.56 -6.20
CA GLN A 234 6.86 -12.55 -6.45
C GLN A 234 6.35 -13.78 -7.20
N ALA A 235 5.20 -14.32 -6.80
CA ALA A 235 4.58 -15.46 -7.46
C ALA A 235 4.19 -15.13 -8.91
N ALA A 236 3.54 -13.99 -9.14
CA ALA A 236 3.15 -13.53 -10.47
C ALA A 236 4.37 -13.30 -11.39
N TRP A 237 5.45 -12.73 -10.85
CA TRP A 237 6.70 -12.51 -11.59
C TRP A 237 7.41 -13.80 -11.98
N ALA A 238 7.20 -14.88 -11.20
CA ALA A 238 7.79 -16.19 -11.47
C ALA A 238 7.06 -16.96 -12.58
N ILE A 239 5.86 -16.52 -13.00
CA ILE A 239 5.09 -17.18 -14.06
C ILE A 239 5.84 -17.08 -15.40
N SER A 240 6.14 -18.23 -15.99
CA SER A 240 6.61 -18.33 -17.37
C SER A 240 5.44 -18.32 -18.35
N GLY A 241 5.58 -17.61 -19.48
CA GLY A 241 4.54 -17.53 -20.50
C GLY A 241 3.55 -16.40 -20.24
N THR A 242 2.32 -16.54 -20.74
CA THR A 242 1.26 -15.52 -20.59
C THR A 242 0.32 -15.93 -19.47
N PHE A 243 0.17 -15.07 -18.47
CA PHE A 243 -0.88 -15.16 -17.47
C PHE A 243 -2.03 -14.25 -17.91
N SER A 244 -3.21 -14.82 -18.14
CA SER A 244 -4.42 -14.08 -18.50
C SER A 244 -5.63 -14.87 -18.05
N PHE A 245 -6.70 -14.17 -17.69
CA PHE A 245 -7.96 -14.77 -17.25
C PHE A 245 -9.12 -13.80 -17.52
N THR A 246 -10.35 -14.30 -17.40
CA THR A 246 -11.58 -13.48 -17.41
C THR A 246 -12.30 -13.72 -16.09
N LEU A 247 -12.69 -12.64 -15.40
CA LEU A 247 -13.39 -12.72 -14.11
C LEU A 247 -14.91 -12.50 -14.20
N ASP A 248 -15.42 -12.24 -15.41
CA ASP A 248 -16.84 -12.07 -15.65
C ASP A 248 -17.59 -13.40 -15.46
N SER A 249 -18.53 -13.44 -14.50
CA SER A 249 -19.40 -14.58 -14.24
C SER A 249 -18.66 -15.90 -13.94
N ILE A 250 -17.51 -15.82 -13.26
CA ILE A 250 -16.77 -17.03 -12.90
C ILE A 250 -17.56 -17.91 -11.92
N VAL A 251 -17.55 -19.20 -12.18
CA VAL A 251 -18.09 -20.25 -11.29
C VAL A 251 -16.98 -21.15 -10.73
N GLU A 252 -15.79 -21.07 -11.31
CA GLU A 252 -14.55 -21.71 -10.88
C GLU A 252 -13.37 -20.85 -11.34
N PHE A 253 -12.27 -20.86 -10.59
CA PHE A 253 -11.04 -20.21 -11.04
C PHE A 253 -10.36 -21.04 -12.13
N PRO A 254 -9.87 -20.42 -13.21
CA PRO A 254 -9.01 -21.09 -14.18
C PRO A 254 -7.77 -21.70 -13.51
N GLU A 255 -7.25 -22.81 -14.05
CA GLU A 255 -6.12 -23.56 -13.47
C GLU A 255 -4.89 -22.67 -13.20
N ASN A 256 -4.55 -21.77 -14.13
CA ASN A 256 -3.44 -20.84 -13.94
C ASN A 256 -3.66 -19.84 -12.79
N VAL A 257 -4.91 -19.46 -12.50
CA VAL A 257 -5.26 -18.62 -11.34
C VAL A 257 -5.15 -19.45 -10.06
N VAL A 258 -5.60 -20.70 -10.06
CA VAL A 258 -5.45 -21.62 -8.93
C VAL A 258 -3.98 -21.86 -8.61
N ASP A 259 -3.13 -22.08 -9.61
CA ASP A 259 -1.69 -22.26 -9.45
C ASP A 259 -1.04 -21.03 -8.80
N LEU A 260 -1.40 -19.82 -9.28
CA LEU A 260 -0.92 -18.58 -8.69
C LEU A 260 -1.38 -18.44 -7.23
N LEU A 261 -2.68 -18.61 -6.95
CA LEU A 261 -3.21 -18.49 -5.59
C LEU A 261 -2.63 -19.55 -4.65
N THR A 262 -2.32 -20.74 -5.14
CA THR A 262 -1.63 -21.79 -4.38
C THR A 262 -0.19 -21.40 -4.04
N ALA A 263 0.53 -20.80 -5.01
CA ALA A 263 1.88 -20.28 -4.76
C ALA A 263 1.87 -19.14 -3.73
N ILE A 264 0.85 -18.28 -3.77
CA ILE A 264 0.67 -17.18 -2.80
C ILE A 264 0.32 -17.75 -1.43
N TYR A 265 -0.62 -18.70 -1.35
CA TYR A 265 -0.96 -19.41 -0.12
C TYR A 265 0.28 -20.02 0.55
N ALA A 266 1.13 -20.71 -0.23
CA ALA A 266 2.35 -21.33 0.28
C ALA A 266 3.40 -20.32 0.77
N CYS A 267 3.39 -19.08 0.26
CA CYS A 267 4.24 -17.99 0.76
C CYS A 267 3.68 -17.39 2.06
N GLY A 268 2.35 -17.39 2.20
CA GLY A 268 1.61 -16.75 3.28
C GLY A 268 1.27 -17.63 4.49
N SER A 269 1.33 -18.96 4.35
CA SER A 269 0.76 -19.91 5.33
C SER A 269 1.23 -19.66 6.77
N ASP A 270 2.51 -19.36 6.96
CA ASP A 270 3.07 -19.08 8.29
C ASP A 270 2.48 -17.83 8.96
N PHE A 271 1.91 -16.90 8.19
CA PHE A 271 1.40 -15.61 8.66
C PHE A 271 -0.07 -15.64 9.08
N PHE A 272 -0.88 -16.54 8.53
CA PHE A 272 -2.31 -16.63 8.86
C PHE A 272 -2.69 -17.89 9.64
N GLU A 273 -1.84 -18.91 9.67
CA GLU A 273 -2.04 -20.10 10.54
C GLU A 273 -1.74 -19.81 12.02
N ASN A 274 -1.09 -18.67 12.34
CA ASN A 274 -0.68 -18.29 13.70
C ASN A 274 -1.41 -17.05 14.26
N SER A 275 -2.40 -16.51 13.52
CA SER A 275 -3.15 -15.30 13.88
C SER A 275 -4.51 -15.58 14.52
#